data_AF-A0A7V8XEA4-F1
#
_entry.id   AF-A0A7V8XEA4-F1
#
_cell.length_a   1.000
_cell.length_b   1.000
_cell.length_c   1.000
_cell.angle_alpha   90.00
_cell.angle_beta   90.00
_cell.angle_gamma   90.00
#
_symmetry.space_group_name_H-M   'P 1'
#
loop_
_entity.id
_entity.type
_entity.pdbx_description
1 polymer ?
#
loop_
_entity_poly.entity_id
_entity_poly.type
_entity_poly.pdbx_seq_one_letter_code
_entity_poly.pdbx_strand_id
1 'polypeptide(L)'
;MEINSDGYRGRIVDQELDELVPALAAIALEGAKGVGKTFTALQRASTVHRLDDPAERSVLAADPARLLEGIPPILIDEWQYLPSSFDLVRRAVD
;
A
#
# COMPACT_ATOMS: atom_id res chain seq x y z
N MET A 1 3.58 5.37 -14.76
CA MET A 1 4.15 6.66 -14.28
C MET A 1 5.28 6.30 -13.35
N GLU A 2 6.52 6.33 -13.85
CA GLU A 2 7.71 6.18 -12.99
C GLU A 2 7.76 7.39 -12.05
N ILE A 3 7.72 7.14 -10.75
CA ILE A 3 7.90 8.20 -9.75
C ILE A 3 9.40 8.44 -9.66
N ASN A 4 9.89 9.47 -10.34
CA ASN A 4 11.27 9.92 -10.22
C ASN A 4 11.49 10.46 -8.79
N SER A 5 12.49 9.92 -8.08
CA SER A 5 12.86 10.29 -6.71
C SER A 5 13.40 11.72 -6.58
N ASP A 6 13.71 12.38 -7.70
CA ASP A 6 14.36 13.71 -7.78
C ASP A 6 13.51 14.88 -7.23
N GLY A 7 12.27 14.63 -6.81
CA GLY A 7 11.38 15.65 -6.23
C GLY A 7 10.74 15.29 -4.88
N TYR A 8 10.98 14.09 -4.34
CA TYR A 8 10.40 13.72 -3.05
C TYR A 8 11.20 14.32 -1.90
N ARG A 9 10.56 15.20 -1.11
CA ARG A 9 11.14 15.70 0.13
C ARG A 9 10.77 14.77 1.27
N GLY A 10 11.78 14.21 1.93
CA GLY A 10 11.62 13.37 3.11
C GLY A 10 10.73 14.01 4.17
N ARG A 11 9.92 13.17 4.80
CA ARG A 11 8.88 13.49 5.78
C ARG A 11 9.20 12.81 7.10
N ILE A 12 8.64 13.32 8.19
CA ILE A 12 8.91 12.79 9.54
C ILE A 12 8.60 11.29 9.64
N VAL A 13 7.51 10.83 9.02
CA VAL A 13 7.08 9.42 9.05
C VAL A 13 7.97 8.49 8.21
N ASP A 14 8.83 9.03 7.33
CA ASP A 14 9.68 8.19 6.48
C ASP A 14 10.64 7.34 7.31
N GLN A 15 11.27 7.93 8.33
CA GLN A 15 12.20 7.20 9.18
C GLN A 15 11.48 6.07 9.95
N GLU A 16 10.31 6.36 10.51
CA GLU A 16 9.50 5.36 11.21
C GLU A 16 9.10 4.21 10.26
N LEU A 17 8.71 4.53 9.02
CA LEU A 17 8.39 3.50 8.03
C LEU A 17 9.62 2.69 7.60
N ASP A 18 10.80 3.30 7.47
CA ASP A 18 12.05 2.59 7.15
C ASP A 18 12.44 1.60 8.25
N GLU A 19 12.11 1.90 9.51
CA GLU A 19 12.32 1.01 10.65
C GLU A 19 11.25 -0.09 10.74
N LEU A 20 9.99 0.24 10.48
CA LEU A 20 8.86 -0.68 10.66
C LEU A 20 8.64 -1.65 9.49
N VAL A 21 8.82 -1.22 8.24
CA VAL A 21 8.55 -2.05 7.04
C VAL A 21 9.34 -3.36 7.03
N PRO A 22 10.63 -3.40 7.43
CA PRO A 22 11.38 -4.66 7.52
C PRO A 22 10.98 -5.53 8.72
N ALA A 23 10.33 -4.95 9.74
CA ALA A 23 10.09 -5.59 11.03
C ALA A 23 8.65 -6.10 11.22
N LEU A 24 7.68 -5.51 10.52
CA LEU A 24 6.26 -5.83 10.65
C LEU A 24 5.72 -6.50 9.39
N ALA A 25 4.85 -7.50 9.57
CA ALA A 25 4.23 -8.22 8.45
C ALA A 25 3.21 -7.37 7.67
N ALA A 26 2.57 -6.39 8.32
CA ALA A 26 1.72 -5.39 7.68
C ALA A 26 1.69 -4.08 8.48
N ILE A 27 1.49 -2.96 7.77
CA ILE A 27 1.36 -1.62 8.35
C ILE A 27 0.14 -0.94 7.74
N ALA A 28 -0.74 -0.39 8.58
CA ALA A 28 -1.81 0.49 8.15
C ALA A 28 -1.35 1.95 8.23
N LEU A 29 -1.21 2.61 7.07
CA LEU A 29 -0.83 4.02 7.00
C LEU A 29 -2.09 4.90 6.88
N GLU A 30 -2.52 5.50 7.99
CA GLU A 30 -3.76 6.28 8.08
C GLU A 30 -3.51 7.79 8.26
N GLY A 31 -4.53 8.59 7.94
CA GLY A 31 -4.48 10.05 8.06
C GLY A 31 -5.40 10.78 7.08
N ALA A 32 -5.53 12.09 7.23
CA ALA A 32 -6.45 12.90 6.40
C ALA A 32 -6.13 12.81 4.89
N LYS A 33 -7.13 13.11 4.05
CA LYS A 33 -6.93 13.19 2.60
C LYS A 33 -5.95 14.33 2.26
N GLY A 34 -5.09 14.12 1.27
CA GLY A 34 -4.14 15.15 0.82
C GLY A 34 -2.89 15.33 1.67
N VAL A 35 -2.74 14.62 2.80
CA VAL A 35 -1.50 14.67 3.61
C VAL A 35 -0.33 13.92 2.97
N GLY A 36 -0.56 13.22 1.84
CA GLY A 36 0.47 12.56 1.02
C GLY A 36 0.88 11.14 1.44
N LYS A 37 0.00 10.40 2.12
CA LYS A 37 0.20 8.98 2.50
C LYS A 37 0.58 8.11 1.30
N THR A 38 -0.18 8.21 0.21
CA THR A 38 0.09 7.50 -1.04
C THR A 38 1.51 7.78 -1.55
N PHE A 39 1.93 9.04 -1.63
CA PHE A 39 3.27 9.40 -2.08
C PHE A 39 4.38 8.85 -1.18
N THR A 40 4.16 8.86 0.14
CA THR A 40 5.07 8.29 1.14
C THR A 40 5.18 6.78 1.03
N ALA A 41 4.07 6.06 0.91
CA ALA A 41 4.06 4.60 0.78
C ALA A 41 4.70 4.14 -0.54
N LEU A 42 4.46 4.87 -1.62
CA LEU A 42 5.05 4.59 -2.94
C LEU A 42 6.58 4.66 -2.96
N GLN A 43 7.24 5.37 -2.03
CA GLN A 43 8.71 5.39 -1.96
C GLN A 43 9.31 4.03 -1.58
N ARG A 44 8.52 3.14 -0.96
CA ARG A 44 8.97 1.85 -0.42
C ARG A 44 8.31 0.65 -1.10
N ALA A 45 7.22 0.87 -1.83
CA ALA A 45 6.45 -0.18 -2.47
C ALA A 45 7.20 -0.77 -3.68
N SER A 46 7.39 -2.08 -3.68
CA SER A 46 7.87 -2.83 -4.86
C SER A 46 6.72 -3.35 -5.72
N THR A 47 5.53 -3.51 -5.13
CA THR A 47 4.28 -3.85 -5.81
C THR A 47 3.19 -2.89 -5.35
N VAL A 48 2.31 -2.45 -6.25
CA VAL A 48 1.24 -1.50 -5.95
C VAL A 48 -0.07 -2.00 -6.53
N HIS A 49 -1.10 -2.06 -5.69
CA HIS A 49 -2.49 -2.26 -6.06
C HIS A 49 -3.29 -0.99 -5.79
N ARG A 50 -3.97 -0.46 -6.80
CA ARG A 50 -4.78 0.77 -6.71
C ARG A 50 -6.26 0.45 -6.78
N LEU A 51 -6.90 0.39 -5.62
CA LEU A 51 -8.29 -0.03 -5.53
C LEU A 51 -9.29 1.08 -5.92
N ASP A 52 -8.82 2.30 -6.12
CA ASP A 52 -9.57 3.39 -6.74
C ASP A 52 -9.69 3.23 -8.28
N ASP A 53 -8.83 2.44 -8.92
CA ASP A 53 -9.00 2.03 -10.32
C ASP A 53 -10.09 0.94 -10.43
N PRO A 54 -11.24 1.20 -11.08
CA PRO A 54 -12.30 0.21 -11.22
C PRO A 54 -11.89 -1.07 -11.94
N ALA A 55 -10.96 -1.00 -12.91
CA ALA A 55 -10.52 -2.16 -13.67
C ALA A 55 -9.65 -3.09 -12.81
N GLU A 56 -8.67 -2.52 -12.11
CA GLU A 56 -7.81 -3.27 -11.19
C GLU A 56 -8.64 -3.87 -10.04
N ARG A 57 -9.50 -3.05 -9.43
CA ARG A 57 -10.41 -3.52 -8.38
C ARG A 57 -11.31 -4.65 -8.84
N SER A 58 -11.83 -4.62 -10.07
CA SER A 58 -12.68 -5.70 -10.59
C SER A 58 -11.93 -7.04 -10.67
N VAL A 59 -10.64 -7.00 -11.02
CA VAL A 59 -9.80 -8.20 -11.09
C VAL A 59 -9.51 -8.73 -9.68
N LEU A 60 -9.13 -7.84 -8.76
CA LEU A 60 -8.82 -8.20 -7.37
C LEU A 60 -10.06 -8.63 -6.58
N ALA A 61 -11.24 -8.13 -6.92
CA ALA A 61 -12.49 -8.60 -6.32
C ALA A 61 -12.86 -10.03 -6.79
N ALA A 62 -12.50 -10.39 -8.03
CA ALA A 62 -12.74 -11.73 -8.57
C ALA A 62 -11.74 -12.77 -8.02
N ASP A 63 -10.50 -12.35 -7.76
CA ASP A 63 -9.47 -13.18 -7.14
C ASP A 63 -8.67 -12.40 -6.09
N PRO A 64 -9.16 -12.34 -4.83
CA PRO A 64 -8.54 -11.53 -3.79
C PRO A 64 -7.14 -11.99 -3.37
N ALA A 65 -6.79 -13.27 -3.56
CA ALA A 65 -5.48 -13.80 -3.16
C ALA A 65 -4.32 -13.05 -3.85
N ARG A 66 -4.60 -12.51 -5.04
CA ARG A 66 -3.66 -11.70 -5.83
C ARG A 66 -3.21 -10.41 -5.14
N LEU A 67 -3.95 -9.89 -4.16
CA LEU A 67 -3.53 -8.74 -3.35
C LEU A 67 -2.23 -9.00 -2.56
N LEU A 68 -1.90 -10.27 -2.32
CA LEU A 68 -0.72 -10.69 -1.56
C LEU A 68 0.39 -11.23 -2.48
N GLU A 69 0.17 -11.22 -3.80
CA GLU A 69 1.13 -11.68 -4.79
C GLU A 69 2.00 -10.52 -5.27
N GLY A 70 3.31 -10.74 -5.38
CA GLY A 70 4.24 -9.75 -5.90
C GLY A 70 5.53 -9.66 -5.09
N ILE A 71 6.34 -8.66 -5.44
CA ILE A 71 7.57 -8.35 -4.72
C ILE A 71 7.21 -7.47 -3.52
N PRO A 72 7.50 -7.88 -2.27
CA PRO A 72 7.31 -7.02 -1.12
C PRO A 72 8.33 -5.87 -1.10
N PRO A 73 8.01 -4.70 -0.52
CA PRO A 73 6.75 -4.37 0.15
C PRO A 73 5.59 -4.17 -0.83
N ILE A 74 4.42 -4.72 -0.51
CA ILE A 74 3.19 -4.58 -1.30
C ILE A 74 2.36 -3.44 -0.72
N LEU A 75 2.02 -2.45 -1.55
CA LEU A 75 1.11 -1.38 -1.21
C LEU A 75 -0.29 -1.68 -1.75
N ILE A 76 -1.27 -1.77 -0.85
CA ILE A 76 -2.70 -1.78 -1.18
C ILE A 76 -3.23 -0.37 -0.92
N ASP A 77 -3.34 0.45 -1.96
CA ASP A 77 -3.78 1.84 -1.85
C ASP A 77 -5.29 1.96 -1.96
N GLU A 78 -5.85 2.96 -1.26
CA GLU A 78 -7.29 3.25 -1.22
C GLU A 78 -8.16 2.00 -0.90
N TRP A 79 -7.71 1.18 0.07
CA TRP A 79 -8.32 -0.10 0.45
C TRP A 79 -9.82 -0.03 0.77
N GLN A 80 -10.34 1.15 1.11
CA GLN A 80 -11.76 1.38 1.41
C GLN A 80 -12.66 1.08 0.21
N TYR A 81 -12.14 1.08 -1.02
CA TYR A 81 -12.89 0.68 -2.22
C TYR A 81 -13.10 -0.83 -2.35
N LEU A 82 -12.33 -1.65 -1.63
CA LEU A 82 -12.51 -3.09 -1.49
C LEU A 82 -12.23 -3.51 -0.03
N PRO A 83 -13.17 -3.27 0.91
CA PRO A 83 -12.94 -3.46 2.34
C PRO A 83 -12.48 -4.88 2.76
N SER A 84 -12.84 -5.90 1.98
CA SER A 84 -12.42 -7.29 2.20
C SER A 84 -10.90 -7.48 2.10
N SER A 85 -10.17 -6.56 1.45
CA SER A 85 -8.71 -6.55 1.42
C SER A 85 -8.09 -6.44 2.82
N PHE A 86 -8.71 -5.67 3.72
CA PHE A 86 -8.23 -5.51 5.08
C PHE A 86 -8.27 -6.84 5.86
N ASP A 87 -9.40 -7.53 5.80
CA ASP A 87 -9.57 -8.85 6.43
C ASP A 87 -8.64 -9.90 5.83
N LEU A 88 -8.37 -9.83 4.52
CA LEU A 88 -7.43 -10.71 3.85
C LEU A 88 -6.02 -10.51 4.38
N VAL A 89 -5.53 -9.27 4.41
CA VAL A 89 -4.20 -8.93 4.95
C VAL A 89 -4.11 -9.39 6.40
N ARG A 90 -5.12 -9.06 7.24
CA ARG A 90 -5.14 -9.46 8.64
C ARG A 90 -4.98 -10.97 8.82
N ARG A 91 -5.75 -11.78 8.08
CA ARG A 91 -5.63 -13.26 8.14
C ARG A 91 -4.28 -13.79 7.63
N ALA A 92 -3.62 -13.06 6.73
CA ALA A 92 -2.33 -13.47 6.18
C ALA A 92 -1.16 -13.15 7.11
N VAL A 93 -1.35 -12.22 8.05
CA VAL A 93 -0.32 -11.77 9.00
C VAL A 93 -0.60 -12.13 10.46
N ASP A 94 -1.80 -12.65 10.76
CA ASP A 94 -2.13 -13.36 12.01
C ASP A 94 -1.32 -14.66 12.12
#